data_AF-A0A0M2PLE4-F1
#
_entry.id   AF-A0A0M2PLE4-F1
#
_cell.length_a   1.000
_cell.length_b   1.000
_cell.length_c   1.000
_cell.angle_alpha   90.00
_cell.angle_beta   90.00
_cell.angle_gamma   90.00
#
_symmetry.space_group_name_H-M   'P 1'
#
loop_
_entity.id
_entity.type
_entity.pdbx_description
1 polymer ?
#
loop_
_entity_poly.entity_id
_entity_poly.type
_entity_poly.pdbx_seq_one_letter_code
_entity_poly.pdbx_strand_id
1 'polypeptide(L)'
;MEEEMRIYVNVDGTGNVVEGLGGTNPRPDKEYAFFFIRDKLILDNILKFKVVINGFKPDLILKDGERIEEVIDSPKPTELSS
;
A
#
# COMPACT_ATOMS: atom_id res chain seq x y z
N MET A 1 -4.06 17.16 -3.93
CA MET A 1 -4.13 16.62 -2.56
C MET A 1 -3.92 15.13 -2.70
N GLU A 2 -2.93 14.56 -2.01
CA GLU A 2 -2.82 13.10 -1.96
C GLU A 2 -4.06 12.57 -1.25
N GLU A 3 -4.79 11.68 -1.92
CA GLU A 3 -5.96 11.05 -1.32
C GLU A 3 -5.48 10.03 -0.28
N GLU A 4 -5.79 10.31 0.99
CA GLU A 4 -5.58 9.35 2.07
C GLU A 4 -6.48 8.12 1.85
N MET A 5 -5.85 6.97 1.63
CA MET A 5 -6.50 5.68 1.48
C MET A 5 -6.53 4.95 2.81
N ARG A 6 -7.69 4.39 3.12
CA ARG A 6 -7.89 3.42 4.18
C ARG A 6 -7.59 2.05 3.63
N ILE A 7 -6.68 1.31 4.25
CA ILE A 7 -6.27 -0.02 3.80
C ILE A 7 -6.44 -1.02 4.95
N TYR A 8 -7.24 -2.04 4.71
CA TYR A 8 -7.46 -3.18 5.60
C TYR A 8 -6.69 -4.37 5.04
N VAL A 9 -5.95 -5.09 5.90
CA VAL A 9 -5.11 -6.21 5.45
C VAL A 9 -5.24 -7.43 6.35
N ASN A 10 -5.15 -8.59 5.73
CA ASN A 10 -4.91 -9.87 6.38
C ASN A 10 -3.51 -10.36 6.04
N VAL A 11 -2.92 -11.07 6.99
CA VAL A 11 -1.56 -11.57 6.89
C VAL A 11 -1.49 -13.07 7.14
N ASP A 12 -0.44 -13.72 6.63
CA ASP A 12 -0.10 -15.09 6.98
C ASP A 12 0.60 -15.20 8.35
N GLY A 13 0.98 -16.42 8.75
CA GLY A 13 1.68 -16.68 10.01
C GLY A 13 3.08 -16.06 10.13
N THR A 14 3.60 -15.44 9.07
CA THR A 14 4.89 -14.73 9.05
C THR A 14 4.72 -13.21 8.88
N GLY A 15 3.47 -12.72 8.86
CA GLY A 15 3.14 -11.32 8.72
C GLY A 15 3.06 -10.84 7.26
N ASN A 16 3.26 -11.70 6.25
CA ASN A 16 3.11 -11.26 4.86
C ASN A 16 1.65 -10.92 4.57
N VAL A 17 1.41 -9.78 3.92
CA VAL A 17 0.07 -9.48 3.44
C VAL A 17 -0.30 -10.50 2.36
N VAL A 18 -1.43 -11.16 2.58
CA VAL A 18 -2.05 -12.13 1.65
C VAL A 18 -3.32 -11.57 1.02
N GLU A 19 -3.91 -10.56 1.65
CA GLU A 19 -5.12 -9.91 1.19
C GLU A 19 -5.17 -8.46 1.67
N GLY A 20 -5.60 -7.56 0.79
CA GLY A 20 -5.82 -6.16 1.10
C GLY A 20 -7.10 -5.63 0.47
N LEU A 21 -7.78 -4.73 1.17
CA LEU A 21 -8.93 -3.95 0.69
C LEU A 21 -8.67 -2.49 1.03
N GLY A 22 -8.88 -1.57 0.10
CA GLY A 22 -8.76 -0.16 0.44
C GLY A 22 -9.36 0.82 -0.57
N GLY A 23 -9.33 2.09 -0.16
CA GLY A 23 -9.87 3.21 -0.92
C GLY A 23 -10.14 4.41 -0.01
N THR A 24 -10.83 5.42 -0.52
CA THR A 24 -11.21 6.62 0.25
C THR A 24 -12.33 6.33 1.26
N ASN A 25 -13.25 5.41 0.93
CA ASN A 25 -14.32 4.96 1.83
C ASN A 25 -14.65 3.46 1.63
N PRO A 26 -13.69 2.55 1.88
CA PRO A 26 -13.92 1.12 1.74
C PRO A 26 -14.91 0.63 2.80
N ARG A 27 -15.80 -0.28 2.41
CA ARG A 27 -16.68 -1.02 3.32
C ARG A 27 -16.23 -2.47 3.37
N PRO A 28 -15.51 -2.91 4.42
CA PRO A 28 -15.16 -4.31 4.61
C PRO A 28 -16.44 -5.16 4.71
N ASP A 29 -16.46 -6.28 3.99
CA ASP A 29 -17.51 -7.30 4.06
C ASP A 29 -17.17 -8.42 5.07
N LYS A 30 -15.95 -8.39 5.61
CA LYS A 30 -15.42 -9.33 6.61
C LYS A 30 -14.41 -8.65 7.53
N GLU A 31 -13.95 -9.39 8.53
CA GLU A 31 -12.90 -8.92 9.44
C GLU A 31 -11.51 -8.99 8.79
N TYR A 32 -10.70 -7.99 9.13
CA TYR A 32 -9.30 -7.88 8.73
C TYR A 32 -8.43 -7.74 9.98
N ALA A 33 -7.23 -8.32 9.94
CA ALA A 33 -6.32 -8.31 11.07
C ALA A 33 -5.76 -6.92 11.40
N PHE A 34 -5.51 -6.09 10.38
CA PHE A 34 -4.91 -4.77 10.54
C PHE A 34 -5.55 -3.70 9.66
N PHE A 35 -5.36 -2.45 10.05
CA PHE A 35 -5.81 -1.26 9.36
C PHE A 35 -4.70 -0.21 9.30
N PHE A 36 -4.57 0.46 8.15
CA PHE A 36 -3.59 1.51 7.90
C PHE A 36 -4.20 2.67 7.11
N ILE A 37 -3.62 3.86 7.28
CA ILE A 37 -3.87 5.04 6.44
C ILE A 37 -2.59 5.33 5.66
N ARG A 38 -2.68 5.23 4.33
CA ARG A 38 -1.56 5.36 3.38
C ARG A 38 -2.07 5.94 2.06
N ASP A 39 -1.18 6.21 1.12
CA ASP A 39 -1.56 6.66 -0.22
C ASP A 39 -2.05 5.51 -1.13
N LYS A 40 -2.43 5.87 -2.35
CA LYS A 40 -2.85 4.93 -3.39
C LYS A 40 -1.72 4.03 -3.87
N LEU A 41 -0.48 4.51 -3.92
CA LEU A 41 0.66 3.72 -4.37
C LEU A 41 0.88 2.50 -3.46
N ILE A 42 0.74 2.69 -2.13
CA ILE A 42 0.80 1.60 -1.17
C ILE A 42 -0.39 0.65 -1.34
N LEU A 43 -1.60 1.16 -1.54
CA LEU A 43 -2.79 0.32 -1.78
C LEU A 43 -2.59 -0.57 -3.01
N ASP A 44 -2.16 0.01 -4.13
CA ASP A 44 -1.95 -0.70 -5.39
C ASP A 44 -0.84 -1.77 -5.29
N ASN A 45 0.07 -1.63 -4.32
CA ASN A 45 1.19 -2.54 -4.08
C ASN A 45 1.08 -3.34 -2.77
N ILE A 46 -0.08 -3.36 -2.12
CA ILE A 46 -0.20 -3.83 -0.71
C ILE A 46 0.28 -5.28 -0.49
N LEU A 47 0.18 -6.14 -1.51
CA LEU A 47 0.64 -7.53 -1.45
C LEU A 47 2.17 -7.68 -1.40
N LYS A 48 2.93 -6.64 -1.73
CA LYS A 48 4.40 -6.60 -1.60
C LYS A 48 4.87 -6.33 -0.17
N PHE A 49 3.95 -6.04 0.74
CA PHE A 49 4.26 -5.68 2.11
C PHE A 49 4.04 -6.85 3.08
N LYS A 50 4.70 -6.74 4.23
CA LYS A 50 4.41 -7.51 5.43
C LYS A 50 4.14 -6.57 6.59
N VAL A 51 3.30 -7.00 7.52
CA VAL A 51 3.04 -6.31 8.77
C VAL A 51 4.05 -6.79 9.81
N VAL A 52 4.69 -5.84 10.49
CA VAL A 52 5.56 -6.10 11.65
C VAL A 52 5.01 -5.36 12.86
N ILE A 53 5.06 -6.01 14.02
CA ILE A 53 4.65 -5.41 15.28
C ILE A 53 5.88 -4.86 16.00
N ASN A 54 6.00 -3.54 16.03
CA ASN A 54 7.05 -2.83 16.77
C ASN A 54 6.52 -2.45 18.17
N GLY A 55 6.76 -3.33 19.13
CA GLY A 55 6.19 -3.23 20.48
C GLY A 55 4.69 -3.54 20.47
N PHE A 56 3.85 -2.50 20.47
CA PHE A 56 2.38 -2.60 20.39
C PHE A 56 1.80 -1.95 19.13
N LYS A 57 2.65 -1.43 18.23
CA LYS A 57 2.22 -0.71 17.03
C LYS A 57 2.49 -1.57 15.79
N PRO A 58 1.47 -1.84 14.96
CA PRO A 58 1.69 -2.46 13.67
C PRO A 58 2.30 -1.45 12.69
N ASP A 59 3.19 -1.92 11.83
CA ASP A 59 3.78 -1.15 10.74
C ASP A 59 3.84 -2.00 9.46
N LEU A 60 3.81 -1.34 8.31
CA LEU A 60 3.92 -1.96 6.99
C LEU A 60 5.34 -1.78 6.47
N ILE A 61 6.01 -2.90 6.20
CA ILE A 61 7.34 -2.88 5.58
C ILE A 61 7.35 -3.74 4.31
N LEU A 62 8.17 -3.36 3.34
CA LEU A 62 8.34 -4.14 2.13
C LEU A 62 8.94 -5.51 2.44
N LYS A 63 8.53 -6.53 1.70
CA LYS A 63 9.17 -7.85 1.71
C LYS A 63 10.57 -7.73 1.09
N ASP A 64 11.47 -8.63 1.48
CA ASP A 64 12.85 -8.61 1.01
C ASP A 64 12.89 -8.76 -0.52
N GLY A 65 13.56 -7.83 -1.20
CA GLY A 65 13.69 -7.81 -2.65
C GLY A 65 12.56 -7.11 -3.41
N GLU A 66 11.45 -6.76 -2.75
CA GLU A 66 10.37 -5.99 -3.36
C GLU A 66 10.75 -4.52 -3.53
N ARG A 67 10.25 -3.90 -4.61
CA ARG A 67 10.37 -2.47 -4.88
C ARG A 67 9.03 -1.91 -5.31
N ILE A 68 8.77 -0.69 -4.87
CA ILE A 68 7.67 0.13 -5.36
C ILE A 68 8.30 1.06 -6.37
N GLU A 69 7.99 0.84 -7.64
CA GLU A 69 8.32 1.84 -8.65
C GLU A 69 7.33 2.98 -8.45
N GLU A 70 7.82 4.11 -7.91
CA GLU A 70 7.08 5.35 -8.09
C GLU A 70 6.94 5.56 -9.59
N VAL A 71 5.71 5.61 -10.09
CA VAL A 71 5.47 6.06 -11.45
C VAL A 71 5.85 7.53 -11.45
N ILE A 72 7.12 7.80 -11.75
CA ILE A 72 7.58 9.14 -12.11
C ILE A 72 6.82 9.44 -13.39
N ASP A 73 5.71 10.17 -13.28
CA ASP A 73 5.09 10.83 -14.41
C ASP A 73 6.12 11.85 -14.92
N SER A 74 7.05 11.34 -15.71
CA SER A 74 8.07 12.16 -16.34
C SER A 74 7.29 13.06 -17.29
N PRO A 75 7.29 14.39 -17.10
CA PRO A 75 6.72 15.25 -18.12
C PRO A 75 7.47 14.94 -19.41
N LYS A 76 6.74 14.39 -20.38
CA LYS A 76 7.23 14.18 -21.75
C LYS A 76 7.94 15.48 -22.15
N PRO A 77 9.20 15.45 -22.62
CA PRO A 77 9.80 16.65 -23.16
C PRO A 77 8.88 17.13 -24.28
N THR A 78 8.28 18.31 -24.12
CA THR A 78 7.64 18.98 -25.24
C THR A 78 8.77 19.24 -26.24
N GLU A 79 8.87 18.40 -27.26
CA GLU A 79 9.61 18.73 -28.47
C GLU A 79 8.91 19.97 -29.05
N LEU A 80 9.40 21.16 -28.71
CA LEU A 80 9.18 22.35 -29.51
C LEU A 80 9.88 22.09 -30.84
N SER A 81 9.14 21.44 -31.73
CA SER A 81 9.46 21.35 -33.14
C SER A 81 8.96 22.62 -33.82
N SER A 82 9.93 23.38 -34.32
CA SER A 82 9.85 24.44 -35.36
C SER A 82 9.32 25.81 -34.97
#